data_AF-A0AAX7SG66-F1
#
_entry.id   AF-A0AAX7SG66-F1
#
_cell.length_a   1.000
_cell.length_b   1.000
_cell.length_c   1.000
_cell.angle_alpha   90.00
_cell.angle_beta   90.00
_cell.angle_gamma   90.00
#
_symmetry.space_group_name_H-M   'P 1'
#
loop_
_entity.id
_entity.type
_entity.pdbx_description
1 polymer ?
#
loop_
_entity_poly.entity_id
_entity_poly.type
_entity_poly.pdbx_seq_one_letter_code
_entity_poly.pdbx_strand_id
1 'polypeptide(L)'
;MFSQHPDDMKTPAVSLLLGVCVLLLSALAVSAVSLQVSPNLQQIFKNYASSVSLSCVDDEGETADGWLVKRTGRGYTVDCRADASAFWRKFDSFCVLDMSDSFNGIFFCENSSGQQSDEVSINVTVTSWFGTILEIPALPVRAGSNVTLRCRHKFLSREYNHRYSAEFYFKGSRVVSEHQSELLITNVQKSDEGFYSCLVDQHWRSPQSFLRVRESDPSTALPSPPPTASSTPPPPLSLSHTQFKFLCYLLAFCPYCISAGLLMYICCSRKLENKPAITMEMTQNNGGGDKLDEEWEVISDDVTTERYV
;
A
#
# COMPACT_ATOMS: atom_id res chain seq x y z
N MET A 1 46.44 4.89 -46.81
CA MET A 1 45.06 5.39 -46.63
C MET A 1 44.51 4.72 -45.40
N PHE A 2 44.38 5.48 -44.31
CA PHE A 2 43.85 5.00 -43.04
C PHE A 2 42.36 4.70 -43.21
N SER A 3 41.98 3.46 -42.88
CA SER A 3 40.59 3.02 -42.81
C SER A 3 40.03 3.47 -41.47
N GLN A 4 38.96 4.25 -41.47
CA GLN A 4 38.23 4.60 -40.26
C GLN A 4 36.74 4.39 -40.54
N HIS A 5 36.25 3.21 -40.15
CA HIS A 5 34.86 2.82 -40.18
C HIS A 5 34.15 3.51 -39.00
N PRO A 6 33.07 4.29 -39.21
CA PRO A 6 32.39 5.02 -38.14
C PRO A 6 31.21 4.20 -37.59
N ASP A 7 31.46 3.07 -36.93
CA ASP A 7 30.37 2.17 -36.48
C ASP A 7 30.36 1.82 -34.98
N ASP A 8 31.17 2.48 -34.13
CA ASP A 8 31.31 2.06 -32.72
C ASP A 8 30.96 3.13 -31.66
N MET A 9 29.96 3.98 -31.94
CA MET A 9 29.48 5.00 -30.97
C MET A 9 27.98 4.92 -30.63
N LYS A 10 27.19 4.04 -31.28
CA LYS A 10 25.73 3.92 -31.02
C LYS A 10 25.37 2.90 -29.94
N THR A 11 26.15 1.83 -29.80
CA THR A 11 25.98 0.74 -28.84
C THR A 11 26.06 1.18 -27.36
N PRO A 12 27.01 2.04 -26.92
CA PRO A 12 27.09 2.45 -25.51
C PRO A 12 25.97 3.41 -25.12
N ALA A 13 25.52 4.27 -26.03
CA ALA A 13 24.45 5.23 -25.78
C ALA A 13 23.09 4.55 -25.56
N VAL A 14 22.79 3.50 -26.33
CA VAL A 14 21.55 2.72 -26.19
C VAL A 14 21.55 1.90 -24.90
N SER A 15 22.70 1.32 -24.52
CA SER A 15 22.86 0.59 -23.26
C SER A 15 22.70 1.49 -22.03
N LEU A 16 23.27 2.70 -22.07
CA LEU A 16 23.09 3.72 -21.04
C LEU A 16 21.62 4.16 -20.92
N LEU A 17 20.94 4.39 -22.05
CA LEU A 17 19.53 4.76 -22.05
C LEU A 17 18.66 3.66 -21.43
N LEU A 18 18.91 2.40 -21.80
CA LEU A 18 18.20 1.24 -21.22
C LEU A 18 18.47 1.09 -19.73
N GLY A 19 19.71 1.28 -19.28
CA GLY A 19 20.06 1.27 -17.86
C GLY A 19 19.36 2.37 -17.07
N VAL A 20 19.32 3.59 -17.60
CA VAL A 20 18.60 4.72 -16.99
C VAL A 20 17.09 4.47 -16.97
N CYS A 21 16.52 3.92 -18.05
CA CYS A 21 15.10 3.54 -18.09
C CYS A 21 14.77 2.43 -17.07
N VAL A 22 15.61 1.40 -16.93
CA VAL A 22 15.41 0.33 -15.94
C VAL A 22 15.54 0.88 -14.52
N LEU A 23 16.52 1.75 -14.24
CA LEU A 23 16.66 2.41 -12.95
C LEU A 23 15.45 3.29 -12.62
N LEU A 24 14.98 4.10 -13.58
CA LEU A 24 13.77 4.92 -13.43
C LEU A 24 12.54 4.04 -13.21
N LEU A 25 12.34 2.99 -14.02
CA LEU A 25 11.23 2.06 -13.86
C LEU A 25 11.27 1.32 -12.52
N SER A 26 12.47 0.96 -12.03
CA SER A 26 12.64 0.33 -10.72
C SER A 26 12.38 1.28 -9.56
N ALA A 27 12.75 2.56 -9.70
CA ALA A 27 12.47 3.60 -8.71
C ALA A 27 10.97 3.96 -8.66
N LEU A 28 10.27 3.85 -9.79
CA LEU A 28 8.80 3.98 -9.86
C LEU A 28 8.04 2.72 -9.41
N ALA A 29 8.72 1.58 -9.23
CA ALA A 29 8.08 0.31 -8.86
C ALA A 29 8.13 -0.01 -7.36
N VAL A 30 8.72 0.85 -6.53
CA VAL A 30 8.66 0.70 -5.08
C VAL A 30 7.30 1.20 -4.62
N SER A 31 6.35 0.27 -4.42
CA SER A 31 5.13 0.62 -3.70
C SER A 31 5.50 1.00 -2.27
N ALA A 32 5.03 2.17 -1.82
CA ALA A 32 5.28 2.65 -0.48
C ALA A 32 4.36 1.89 0.49
N VAL A 33 4.94 1.23 1.48
CA VAL A 33 4.16 0.56 2.53
C VAL A 33 3.93 1.48 3.69
N SER A 34 2.69 1.48 4.19
CA SER A 34 2.27 2.30 5.32
C SER A 34 1.53 1.49 6.38
N LEU A 35 1.50 2.01 7.61
CA LEU A 35 0.75 1.42 8.70
C LEU A 35 -0.71 1.87 8.65
N GLN A 36 -1.63 0.91 8.63
CA GLN A 36 -3.06 1.14 8.77
C GLN A 36 -3.53 0.79 10.19
N VAL A 37 -4.46 1.60 10.72
CA VAL A 37 -5.08 1.40 12.04
C VAL A 37 -6.59 1.40 11.87
N SER A 38 -7.27 0.36 12.34
CA SER A 38 -8.73 0.27 12.28
C SER A 38 -9.35 -0.14 13.62
N PRO A 39 -10.26 0.66 14.19
CA PRO A 39 -10.62 2.01 13.76
C PRO A 39 -9.48 3.00 14.00
N ASN A 40 -9.35 4.02 13.13
CA ASN A 40 -8.34 5.08 13.26
C ASN A 40 -8.72 6.09 14.37
N LEU A 41 -8.69 5.66 15.64
CA LEU A 41 -9.14 6.44 16.80
C LEU A 41 -8.17 6.35 17.99
N GLN A 42 -7.93 7.48 18.67
CA GLN A 42 -7.10 7.54 19.90
C GLN A 42 -7.86 7.23 21.20
N GLN A 43 -9.17 7.17 21.16
CA GLN A 43 -9.98 6.84 22.34
C GLN A 43 -11.08 5.89 21.92
N ILE A 44 -11.26 4.83 22.70
CA ILE A 44 -12.37 3.91 22.52
C ILE A 44 -13.00 3.57 23.86
N PHE A 45 -14.31 3.35 23.85
CA PHE A 45 -14.98 2.81 25.02
C PHE A 45 -14.49 1.41 25.32
N LYS A 46 -14.18 1.12 26.57
CA LYS A 46 -14.03 -0.25 27.06
C LYS A 46 -15.34 -0.98 26.77
N ASN A 47 -15.31 -2.04 25.98
CA ASN A 47 -16.44 -2.95 25.82
C ASN A 47 -15.88 -4.33 25.41
N TYR A 48 -16.66 -5.40 25.57
CA TYR A 48 -16.20 -6.77 25.32
C TYR A 48 -15.78 -7.04 23.86
N ALA A 49 -16.19 -6.19 22.90
CA ALA A 49 -15.89 -6.34 21.48
C ALA A 49 -14.95 -5.25 20.92
N SER A 50 -14.51 -4.30 21.75
CA SER A 50 -13.62 -3.21 21.34
C SER A 50 -12.27 -3.81 21.00
N SER A 51 -11.84 -3.62 19.75
CA SER A 51 -10.54 -4.06 19.25
C SER A 51 -9.98 -2.99 18.32
N VAL A 52 -8.66 -2.93 18.25
CA VAL A 52 -7.93 -2.13 17.25
C VAL A 52 -7.08 -3.09 16.45
N SER A 53 -7.28 -3.11 15.13
CA SER A 53 -6.43 -3.84 14.20
C SER A 53 -5.36 -2.93 13.60
N LEU A 54 -4.18 -3.50 13.41
CA LEU A 54 -3.03 -2.89 12.77
C LEU A 54 -2.58 -3.78 11.60
N SER A 55 -2.37 -3.20 10.44
CA SER A 55 -1.89 -3.91 9.24
C SER A 55 -0.90 -3.04 8.48
N CYS A 56 -0.06 -3.69 7.69
CA CYS A 56 0.80 -3.04 6.72
C CYS A 56 0.09 -3.06 5.38
N VAL A 57 -0.05 -1.89 4.74
CA VAL A 57 -0.74 -1.76 3.47
C VAL A 57 0.12 -1.08 2.41
N ASP A 58 -0.07 -1.48 1.16
CA ASP A 58 0.52 -0.85 -0.01
C ASP A 58 -0.22 0.45 -0.40
N ASP A 59 0.17 1.03 -1.54
CA ASP A 59 -0.42 2.28 -2.03
C ASP A 59 -1.89 2.11 -2.48
N GLU A 60 -2.29 0.89 -2.82
CA GLU A 60 -3.66 0.52 -3.14
C GLU A 60 -4.52 0.29 -1.87
N GLY A 61 -3.90 0.25 -0.69
CA GLY A 61 -4.57 -0.01 0.58
C GLY A 61 -4.81 -1.49 0.86
N GLU A 62 -4.21 -2.37 0.05
CA GLU A 62 -4.26 -3.82 0.22
C GLU A 62 -3.14 -4.28 1.17
N THR A 63 -3.29 -5.49 1.72
CA THR A 63 -2.27 -6.01 2.66
C THR A 63 -0.93 -6.18 1.94
N ALA A 64 0.10 -5.54 2.47
CA ALA A 64 1.45 -5.64 1.94
C ALA A 64 2.12 -6.96 2.35
N ASP A 65 2.22 -7.90 1.42
CA ASP A 65 2.84 -9.20 1.66
C ASP A 65 4.32 -9.08 2.07
N GLY A 66 4.71 -9.86 3.09
CA GLY A 66 6.08 -9.86 3.60
C GLY A 66 6.43 -8.70 4.54
N TRP A 67 5.48 -7.82 4.85
CA TRP A 67 5.63 -6.75 5.84
C TRP A 67 4.98 -7.13 7.17
N LEU A 68 5.65 -6.79 8.27
CA LEU A 68 5.21 -7.11 9.63
C LEU A 68 5.06 -5.84 10.45
N VAL A 69 3.94 -5.73 11.16
CA VAL A 69 3.76 -4.68 12.16
C VAL A 69 4.68 -4.93 13.34
N LYS A 70 5.48 -3.93 13.66
CA LYS A 70 6.34 -3.85 14.85
C LYS A 70 5.88 -2.73 15.76
N ARG A 71 6.12 -2.91 17.06
CA ARG A 71 5.89 -1.89 18.08
C ARG A 71 7.13 -1.73 18.93
N THR A 72 7.56 -0.48 19.09
CA THR A 72 8.57 -0.10 20.09
C THR A 72 7.89 0.60 21.27
N GLY A 73 8.18 0.12 22.48
CA GLY A 73 7.65 0.70 23.72
C GLY A 73 8.40 0.18 24.95
N ARG A 74 8.55 1.03 25.97
CA ARG A 74 9.26 0.69 27.23
C ARG A 74 10.68 0.13 27.01
N GLY A 75 11.36 0.58 25.94
CA GLY A 75 12.76 0.23 25.65
C GLY A 75 12.98 -1.08 24.89
N TYR A 76 11.92 -1.75 24.43
CA TYR A 76 12.02 -2.96 23.62
C TYR A 76 11.11 -2.87 22.38
N THR A 77 11.47 -3.62 21.34
CA THR A 77 10.69 -3.77 20.11
C THR A 77 10.12 -5.18 20.05
N VAL A 78 8.85 -5.25 19.70
CA VAL A 78 8.07 -6.49 19.64
C VAL A 78 7.36 -6.59 18.30
N ASP A 79 7.46 -7.78 17.73
CA ASP A 79 6.87 -8.10 16.45
C ASP A 79 5.50 -8.73 16.68
N CYS A 80 4.52 -8.36 15.86
CA CYS A 80 3.21 -8.99 15.92
C CYS A 80 3.25 -10.51 15.61
N ARG A 81 4.32 -11.00 14.97
CA ARG A 81 4.49 -12.41 14.59
C ARG A 81 4.92 -13.32 15.75
N ALA A 82 5.66 -12.80 16.73
CA ALA A 82 6.23 -13.61 17.80
C ALA A 82 5.15 -13.88 18.86
N ASP A 83 5.00 -15.16 19.21
CA ASP A 83 4.12 -15.78 20.20
C ASP A 83 3.29 -14.81 21.04
N ALA A 84 1.96 -14.97 20.94
CA ALA A 84 0.92 -14.58 21.90
C ALA A 84 1.42 -13.86 23.15
N SER A 85 2.00 -12.68 22.98
CA SER A 85 2.27 -11.83 24.11
C SER A 85 0.89 -11.43 24.62
N ALA A 86 0.73 -11.26 25.93
CA ALA A 86 -0.56 -10.88 26.53
C ALA A 86 -1.16 -9.57 25.97
N PHE A 87 -0.48 -8.91 25.03
CA PHE A 87 -0.81 -7.62 24.45
C PHE A 87 -1.49 -7.68 23.08
N TRP A 88 -1.32 -8.74 22.26
CA TRP A 88 -1.98 -8.84 20.95
C TRP A 88 -2.27 -10.26 20.48
N ARG A 89 -3.29 -10.37 19.63
CA ARG A 89 -3.65 -11.58 18.89
C ARG A 89 -3.32 -11.37 17.41
N LYS A 90 -2.53 -12.29 16.86
CA LYS A 90 -2.17 -12.30 15.44
C LYS A 90 -3.29 -12.95 14.61
N PHE A 91 -3.64 -12.30 13.52
CA PHE A 91 -4.40 -12.87 12.40
C PHE A 91 -3.53 -12.84 11.14
N ASP A 92 -3.95 -13.49 10.05
CA ASP A 92 -3.09 -13.67 8.86
C ASP A 92 -2.48 -12.36 8.35
N SER A 93 -3.29 -11.32 8.13
CA SER A 93 -2.87 -10.03 7.55
C SER A 93 -2.82 -8.86 8.53
N PHE A 94 -3.29 -9.04 9.77
CA PHE A 94 -3.40 -7.95 10.73
C PHE A 94 -3.24 -8.41 12.18
N CYS A 95 -3.02 -7.43 13.05
CA CYS A 95 -2.72 -7.60 14.45
C CYS A 95 -3.81 -6.95 15.28
N VAL A 96 -4.48 -7.72 16.14
CA VAL A 96 -5.52 -7.18 17.03
C VAL A 96 -4.93 -6.94 18.40
N LEU A 97 -4.98 -5.69 18.86
CA LEU A 97 -4.58 -5.33 20.21
C LEU A 97 -5.66 -5.73 21.22
N ASP A 98 -5.25 -6.37 22.32
CA ASP A 98 -6.16 -6.67 23.42
C ASP A 98 -6.41 -5.40 24.24
N MET A 99 -7.65 -4.91 24.23
CA MET A 99 -8.05 -3.61 24.80
C MET A 99 -8.29 -3.67 26.31
N SER A 100 -7.54 -4.51 27.03
CA SER A 100 -7.63 -4.62 28.49
C SER A 100 -7.10 -3.37 29.20
N ASP A 101 -6.05 -2.74 28.63
CA ASP A 101 -5.39 -1.52 29.12
C ASP A 101 -5.17 -0.48 28.00
N SER A 102 -4.90 0.78 28.37
CA SER A 102 -4.43 1.80 27.43
C SER A 102 -3.06 1.43 26.86
N PHE A 103 -2.85 1.63 25.57
CA PHE A 103 -1.57 1.37 24.94
C PHE A 103 -0.99 2.63 24.30
N ASN A 104 0.31 2.79 24.51
CA ASN A 104 1.15 3.80 23.88
C ASN A 104 2.36 3.08 23.29
N GLY A 105 2.69 3.38 22.03
CA GLY A 105 3.87 2.88 21.38
C GLY A 105 4.15 3.60 20.06
N ILE A 106 5.35 3.39 19.55
CA ILE A 106 5.70 3.70 18.18
C ILE A 106 5.48 2.43 17.36
N PHE A 107 4.74 2.55 16.26
CA PHE A 107 4.37 1.43 15.41
C PHE A 107 4.89 1.69 14.00
N PHE A 108 5.39 0.66 13.35
CA PHE A 108 5.89 0.72 11.98
C PHE A 108 5.80 -0.66 11.33
N CYS A 109 5.90 -0.70 10.02
CA CYS A 109 5.97 -1.92 9.23
C CYS A 109 7.43 -2.20 8.87
N GLU A 110 7.86 -3.45 9.01
CA GLU A 110 9.20 -3.87 8.63
C GLU A 110 9.14 -5.17 7.82
N ASN A 111 9.94 -5.24 6.75
CA ASN A 111 10.06 -6.45 5.94
C ASN A 111 11.31 -7.27 6.28
N SER A 112 11.45 -8.45 5.67
CA SER A 112 12.60 -9.35 5.93
C SER A 112 13.96 -8.79 5.51
N SER A 113 13.99 -7.76 4.67
CA SER A 113 15.23 -7.07 4.28
C SER A 113 15.61 -5.93 5.22
N GLY A 114 14.80 -5.66 6.25
CA GLY A 114 15.00 -4.57 7.21
C GLY A 114 14.54 -3.21 6.72
N GLN A 115 13.81 -3.13 5.60
CA GLN A 115 13.16 -1.89 5.19
C GLN A 115 12.01 -1.58 6.13
N GLN A 116 11.85 -0.30 6.47
CA GLN A 116 10.84 0.17 7.41
C GLN A 116 9.93 1.20 6.76
N SER A 117 8.64 1.17 7.12
CA SER A 117 7.72 2.28 6.85
C SER A 117 8.01 3.46 7.78
N ASP A 118 7.28 4.55 7.59
CA ASP A 118 7.25 5.62 8.58
C ASP A 118 6.85 5.11 9.97
N GLU A 119 7.51 5.64 10.98
CA GLU A 119 7.16 5.42 12.38
C GLU A 119 5.95 6.25 12.79
N VAL A 120 4.97 5.61 13.41
CA VAL A 120 3.75 6.26 13.87
C VAL A 120 3.57 6.07 15.37
N SER A 121 3.56 7.19 16.10
CA SER A 121 3.22 7.18 17.52
C SER A 121 1.70 7.08 17.69
N ILE A 122 1.25 5.94 18.21
CA ILE A 122 -0.17 5.68 18.48
C ILE A 122 -0.37 5.63 19.99
N ASN A 123 -1.33 6.41 20.48
CA ASN A 123 -1.76 6.41 21.87
C ASN A 123 -3.27 6.19 21.91
N VAL A 124 -3.69 5.02 22.39
CA VAL A 124 -5.11 4.70 22.56
C VAL A 124 -5.44 4.56 24.02
N THR A 125 -6.39 5.38 24.47
CA THR A 125 -6.91 5.32 25.83
C THR A 125 -8.23 4.57 25.85
N VAL A 126 -8.35 3.62 26.80
CA VAL A 126 -9.57 2.86 27.05
C VAL A 126 -10.38 3.57 28.13
N THR A 127 -11.58 4.04 27.79
CA THR A 127 -12.45 4.76 28.75
C THR A 127 -13.54 3.88 29.33
N SER A 128 -13.99 4.19 30.55
CA SER A 128 -15.07 3.44 31.22
C SER A 128 -16.42 3.55 30.49
N TRP A 129 -17.36 2.68 30.86
CA TRP A 129 -18.71 2.64 30.27
C TRP A 129 -19.52 3.92 30.49
N PHE A 130 -19.18 4.76 31.47
CA PHE A 130 -19.88 6.01 31.78
C PHE A 130 -19.11 7.26 31.33
N GLY A 131 -18.09 7.08 30.49
CA GLY A 131 -17.21 8.17 30.05
C GLY A 131 -17.68 8.95 28.82
N THR A 132 -17.00 10.07 28.59
CA THR A 132 -16.98 10.79 27.31
C THR A 132 -15.65 10.51 26.62
N ILE A 133 -15.67 10.28 25.31
CA ILE A 133 -14.49 10.15 24.46
C ILE A 133 -14.46 11.25 23.41
N LEU A 134 -13.25 11.55 22.93
CA LEU A 134 -13.02 12.30 21.71
C LEU A 134 -12.57 11.33 20.61
N GLU A 135 -13.42 11.14 19.60
CA GLU A 135 -13.04 10.44 18.37
C GLU A 135 -12.15 11.38 17.53
N ILE A 136 -10.86 11.06 17.50
CA ILE A 136 -9.81 11.81 16.80
C ILE A 136 -8.81 10.81 16.19
N PRO A 137 -8.28 11.08 14.97
CA PRO A 137 -7.39 10.15 14.28
C PRO A 137 -6.18 9.71 15.12
N ALA A 138 -5.91 8.41 15.11
CA ALA A 138 -4.69 7.84 15.69
C ALA A 138 -3.46 8.09 14.80
N LEU A 139 -3.64 7.96 13.48
CA LEU A 139 -2.62 8.25 12.48
C LEU A 139 -2.50 9.77 12.22
N PRO A 140 -1.30 10.28 11.88
CA PRO A 140 -1.10 11.66 11.46
C PRO A 140 -1.98 12.05 10.27
N VAL A 141 -2.57 13.23 10.35
CA VAL A 141 -3.40 13.80 9.27
C VAL A 141 -2.51 14.62 8.34
N ARG A 142 -2.72 14.48 7.03
CA ARG A 142 -1.98 15.28 6.03
C ARG A 142 -2.47 16.73 6.04
N ALA A 143 -1.54 17.67 5.99
CA ALA A 143 -1.86 19.09 5.82
C ALA A 143 -2.74 19.31 4.56
N GLY A 144 -3.68 20.25 4.64
CA GLY A 144 -4.69 20.52 3.62
C GLY A 144 -5.91 19.60 3.64
N SER A 145 -5.90 18.51 4.42
CA SER A 145 -7.05 17.62 4.56
C SER A 145 -8.14 18.24 5.44
N ASN A 146 -9.36 17.69 5.38
CA ASN A 146 -10.43 18.01 6.33
C ASN A 146 -10.55 16.88 7.36
N VAL A 147 -10.71 17.23 8.64
CA VAL A 147 -10.91 16.25 9.71
C VAL A 147 -12.11 16.66 10.58
N THR A 148 -12.94 15.69 10.91
CA THR A 148 -14.07 15.87 11.84
C THR A 148 -13.76 15.15 13.14
N LEU A 149 -13.66 15.91 14.23
CA LEU A 149 -13.55 15.37 15.58
C LEU A 149 -14.95 15.16 16.16
N ARG A 150 -15.24 14.00 16.74
CA ARG A 150 -16.56 13.74 17.32
C ARG A 150 -16.48 13.55 18.82
N CYS A 151 -17.28 14.30 19.56
CA CYS A 151 -17.40 14.13 20.99
C CYS A 151 -18.51 13.13 21.30
N ARG A 152 -18.15 12.00 21.94
CA ARG A 152 -19.09 10.92 22.22
C ARG A 152 -19.23 10.66 23.69
N HIS A 153 -20.43 10.84 24.20
CA HIS A 153 -20.81 10.33 25.52
C HIS A 153 -21.59 9.03 25.37
N LYS A 154 -21.23 7.98 26.11
CA LYS A 154 -21.73 6.61 25.87
C LYS A 154 -23.27 6.50 25.92
N PHE A 155 -23.90 7.10 26.92
CA PHE A 155 -25.36 7.00 27.14
C PHE A 155 -26.13 7.96 26.24
N LEU A 156 -25.82 9.24 26.33
CA LEU A 156 -26.42 10.32 25.54
C LEU A 156 -26.31 10.10 24.02
N SER A 157 -25.22 9.48 23.54
CA SER A 157 -25.11 9.05 22.12
C SER A 157 -26.25 8.13 21.69
N ARG A 158 -26.63 7.18 22.54
CA ARG A 158 -27.70 6.21 22.26
C ARG A 158 -29.08 6.80 22.51
N GLU A 159 -29.24 7.50 23.62
CA GLU A 159 -30.54 8.03 24.07
C GLU A 159 -31.02 9.19 23.18
N TYR A 160 -30.12 10.11 22.84
CA TYR A 160 -30.45 11.31 22.06
C TYR A 160 -29.97 11.22 20.61
N ASN A 161 -29.51 10.05 20.14
CA ASN A 161 -28.97 9.84 18.79
C ASN A 161 -27.95 10.93 18.39
N HIS A 162 -26.97 11.17 19.27
CA HIS A 162 -25.92 12.20 19.11
C HIS A 162 -26.39 13.67 19.09
N ARG A 163 -27.67 13.94 19.40
CA ARG A 163 -28.25 15.29 19.48
C ARG A 163 -28.09 15.91 20.87
N TYR A 164 -26.85 16.00 21.35
CA TYR A 164 -26.49 16.72 22.57
C TYR A 164 -25.35 17.69 22.28
N SER A 165 -25.24 18.74 23.08
CA SER A 165 -24.21 19.77 22.91
C SER A 165 -22.91 19.37 23.58
N ALA A 166 -21.80 19.55 22.87
CA ALA A 166 -20.45 19.36 23.34
C ALA A 166 -19.63 20.63 23.10
N GLU A 167 -18.83 20.99 24.07
CA GLU A 167 -17.86 22.07 23.96
C GLU A 167 -16.48 21.49 23.67
N PHE A 168 -15.81 22.00 22.65
CA PHE A 168 -14.46 21.56 22.28
C PHE A 168 -13.41 22.49 22.86
N TYR A 169 -12.25 21.91 23.20
CA TYR A 169 -11.09 22.63 23.72
C TYR A 169 -9.85 22.24 22.93
N PHE A 170 -9.11 23.23 22.45
CA PHE A 170 -7.80 23.07 21.82
C PHE A 170 -6.76 23.80 22.66
N LYS A 171 -5.70 23.09 23.06
CA LYS A 171 -4.63 23.63 23.92
C LYS A 171 -5.18 24.32 25.19
N GLY A 172 -6.30 23.82 25.70
CA GLY A 172 -6.99 24.35 26.90
C GLY A 172 -7.99 25.49 26.63
N SER A 173 -8.00 26.09 25.45
CA SER A 173 -8.94 27.15 25.07
C SER A 173 -10.18 26.58 24.39
N ARG A 174 -11.35 27.14 24.69
CA ARG A 174 -12.63 26.75 24.05
C ARG A 174 -12.59 27.11 22.57
N VAL A 175 -12.99 26.16 21.72
CA VAL A 175 -13.11 26.33 20.27
C VAL A 175 -14.59 26.34 19.89
N VAL A 176 -14.95 27.21 18.96
CA VAL A 176 -16.32 27.28 18.45
C VAL A 176 -16.57 26.10 17.51
N SER A 177 -17.68 25.42 17.73
CA SER A 177 -18.14 24.30 16.92
C SER A 177 -19.46 24.66 16.24
N GLU A 178 -19.57 24.41 14.94
CA GLU A 178 -20.82 24.65 14.18
C GLU A 178 -21.85 23.53 14.41
N HIS A 179 -21.40 22.33 14.78
CA HIS A 179 -22.26 21.19 15.07
C HIS A 179 -22.29 20.89 16.57
N GLN A 180 -23.41 20.31 17.03
CA GLN A 180 -23.65 20.07 18.46
C GLN A 180 -22.64 19.10 19.07
N SER A 181 -22.21 18.06 18.36
CA SER A 181 -21.30 17.02 18.88
C SER A 181 -20.06 16.78 18.01
N GLU A 182 -19.83 17.60 16.99
CA GLU A 182 -18.74 17.45 16.02
C GLU A 182 -18.00 18.76 15.77
N LEU A 183 -16.68 18.74 15.78
CA LEU A 183 -15.83 19.86 15.38
C LEU A 183 -15.20 19.56 14.02
N LEU A 184 -15.51 20.37 13.01
CA LEU A 184 -14.90 20.29 11.69
C LEU A 184 -13.68 21.21 11.62
N ILE A 185 -12.52 20.63 11.33
CA ILE A 185 -11.28 21.36 11.01
C ILE A 185 -11.08 21.21 9.51
N THR A 186 -11.19 22.31 8.77
CA THR A 186 -10.99 22.33 7.33
C THR A 186 -9.60 22.81 6.99
N ASN A 187 -9.02 22.31 5.89
CA ASN A 187 -7.69 22.70 5.41
C ASN A 187 -6.63 22.65 6.53
N VAL A 188 -6.50 21.48 7.16
CA VAL A 188 -5.64 21.26 8.35
C VAL A 188 -4.24 21.83 8.13
N GLN A 189 -3.78 22.66 9.06
CA GLN A 189 -2.44 23.24 9.05
C GLN A 189 -1.61 22.71 10.21
N LYS A 190 -0.29 22.92 10.13
CA LYS A 190 0.62 22.55 11.23
C LYS A 190 0.27 23.24 12.55
N SER A 191 -0.37 24.42 12.52
CA SER A 191 -0.87 25.13 13.70
C SER A 191 -1.98 24.39 14.45
N ASP A 192 -2.72 23.53 13.77
CA ASP A 192 -3.84 22.75 14.32
C ASP A 192 -3.34 21.52 15.08
N GLU A 193 -2.05 21.21 15.00
CA GLU A 193 -1.41 20.18 15.82
C GLU A 193 -1.46 20.55 17.30
N GLY A 194 -1.87 19.59 18.14
CA GLY A 194 -1.91 19.76 19.58
C GLY A 194 -2.97 18.91 20.29
N PHE A 195 -3.13 19.19 21.58
CA PHE A 195 -4.08 18.49 22.43
C PHE A 195 -5.50 19.04 22.28
N TYR A 196 -6.43 18.13 22.01
CA TYR A 196 -7.87 18.37 21.95
C TYR A 196 -8.57 17.59 23.08
N SER A 197 -9.68 18.14 23.57
CA SER A 197 -10.64 17.46 24.43
C SER A 197 -12.04 18.03 24.20
N CYS A 198 -13.07 17.33 24.66
CA CYS A 198 -14.42 17.85 24.65
C CYS A 198 -15.11 17.71 26.01
N LEU A 199 -16.19 18.47 26.21
CA LEU A 199 -16.99 18.51 27.43
C LEU A 199 -18.47 18.45 27.06
N VAL A 200 -19.17 17.41 27.49
CA VAL A 200 -20.62 17.25 27.27
C VAL A 200 -21.38 17.73 28.50
N ASP A 201 -22.43 18.52 28.25
CA ASP A 201 -23.32 19.10 29.27
C ASP A 201 -22.58 19.74 30.46
N GLN A 202 -21.40 20.33 30.23
CA GLN A 202 -20.52 20.97 31.23
C GLN A 202 -19.95 20.06 32.34
N HIS A 203 -20.32 18.78 32.37
CA HIS A 203 -19.90 17.85 33.44
C HIS A 203 -18.95 16.75 32.94
N TRP A 204 -19.11 16.29 31.70
CA TRP A 204 -18.48 15.06 31.22
C TRP A 204 -17.33 15.33 30.26
N ARG A 205 -16.14 15.57 30.82
CA ARG A 205 -14.92 15.85 30.06
C ARG A 205 -14.29 14.57 29.50
N SER A 206 -13.88 14.59 28.23
CA SER A 206 -13.07 13.52 27.64
C SER A 206 -11.61 13.59 28.12
N PRO A 207 -10.87 12.46 28.10
CA PRO A 207 -9.41 12.51 28.10
C PRO A 207 -8.88 13.41 26.97
N GLN A 208 -7.67 13.93 27.13
CA GLN A 208 -6.98 14.66 26.07
C GLN A 208 -6.39 13.71 25.04
N SER A 209 -6.51 14.07 23.76
CA SER A 209 -5.89 13.36 22.64
C SER A 209 -5.15 14.34 21.74
N PHE A 210 -4.09 13.87 21.09
CA PHE A 210 -3.16 14.73 20.36
C PHE A 210 -3.35 14.59 18.85
N LEU A 211 -3.84 15.61 18.17
CA LEU A 211 -3.90 15.63 16.70
C LEU A 211 -2.49 15.82 16.17
N ARG A 212 -1.96 14.86 15.39
CA ARG A 212 -0.68 15.00 14.69
C ARG A 212 -0.93 15.45 13.26
N VAL A 213 -0.14 16.41 12.80
CA VAL A 213 -0.20 16.89 11.41
C VAL A 213 1.12 16.57 10.73
N ARG A 214 1.04 15.80 9.64
CA ARG A 214 2.17 15.55 8.74
C ARG A 214 2.13 16.58 7.62
N GLU A 215 3.26 17.24 7.41
CA GLU A 215 3.42 18.14 6.28
C GLU A 215 3.38 17.35 4.98
N SER A 216 2.78 17.94 3.96
CA SER A 216 2.85 17.43 2.60
C SER A 216 4.31 17.52 2.15
N ASP A 217 4.89 16.42 1.65
CA ASP A 217 6.24 16.50 1.09
C ASP A 217 6.30 17.64 0.05
N PRO A 218 7.30 18.53 0.12
CA PRO A 218 7.38 19.71 -0.75
C PRO A 218 7.60 19.38 -2.24
N SER A 219 7.60 18.11 -2.66
CA SER A 219 7.86 17.71 -4.05
C SER A 219 6.71 18.01 -5.03
N THR A 220 5.53 18.45 -4.55
CA THR A 220 4.38 18.78 -5.43
C THR A 220 3.95 20.25 -5.37
N ALA A 221 4.61 21.10 -4.57
CA ALA A 221 4.33 22.53 -4.56
C ALA A 221 5.36 23.28 -5.41
N LEU A 222 5.16 23.31 -6.74
CA LEU A 222 5.80 24.34 -7.55
C LEU A 222 5.36 25.71 -6.99
N PRO A 223 6.28 26.62 -6.63
CA PRO A 223 5.90 27.95 -6.18
C PRO A 223 5.13 28.65 -7.30
N SER A 224 3.89 29.05 -7.01
CA SER A 224 3.04 29.80 -7.95
C SER A 224 3.71 31.13 -8.27
N PRO A 225 3.97 31.48 -9.54
CA PRO A 225 4.44 32.81 -9.90
C PRO A 225 3.30 33.84 -9.74
N PRO A 226 3.63 35.12 -9.47
CA PRO A 226 2.65 36.18 -9.24
C PRO A 226 1.81 36.46 -10.51
N PRO A 227 0.59 37.02 -10.37
CA PRO A 227 -0.36 37.10 -11.47
C PRO A 227 0.12 38.14 -12.48
N THR A 228 0.54 37.69 -13.66
CA THR A 228 0.67 38.55 -14.84
C THR A 228 -0.19 38.00 -15.95
N ALA A 229 -0.92 38.91 -16.59
CA ALA A 229 -2.02 38.69 -17.48
C ALA A 229 -1.70 37.79 -18.70
N SER A 230 -2.73 37.01 -19.07
CA SER A 230 -3.08 36.58 -20.42
C SER A 230 -1.98 35.98 -21.32
N SER A 231 -1.88 34.65 -21.32
CA SER A 231 -1.97 33.82 -22.55
C SER A 231 -1.95 32.35 -22.15
N THR A 232 -3.00 31.62 -22.51
CA THR A 232 -3.21 30.19 -22.22
C THR A 232 -2.17 29.31 -22.94
N PRO A 233 -1.40 28.46 -22.24
CA PRO A 233 -0.79 27.27 -22.84
C PRO A 233 -1.73 26.06 -22.72
N PRO A 234 -1.68 25.08 -23.64
CA PRO A 234 -2.56 23.91 -23.57
C PRO A 234 -2.23 23.05 -22.32
N PRO A 235 -3.21 22.32 -21.76
CA PRO A 235 -2.99 21.49 -20.59
C PRO A 235 -1.99 20.36 -20.89
N PRO A 236 -1.09 20.02 -19.97
CA PRO A 236 -0.32 18.80 -20.09
C PRO A 236 -1.30 17.61 -20.02
N LEU A 237 -1.19 16.72 -21.01
CA LEU A 237 -1.93 15.46 -21.04
C LEU A 237 -1.53 14.62 -19.82
N SER A 238 -2.35 14.64 -18.78
CA SER A 238 -2.18 13.80 -17.59
C SER A 238 -2.60 12.37 -17.93
N LEU A 239 -1.62 11.54 -18.29
CA LEU A 239 -1.82 10.12 -18.59
C LEU A 239 -2.03 9.35 -17.26
N SER A 240 -3.14 8.63 -17.12
CA SER A 240 -3.43 7.88 -15.89
C SER A 240 -2.37 6.79 -15.63
N HIS A 241 -2.17 6.43 -14.35
CA HIS A 241 -1.18 5.41 -13.93
C HIS A 241 -1.32 4.07 -14.66
N THR A 242 -2.56 3.69 -15.00
CA THR A 242 -2.88 2.52 -15.84
C THR A 242 -2.39 2.65 -17.28
N GLN A 243 -2.49 3.84 -17.88
CA GLN A 243 -1.98 4.10 -19.23
C GLN A 243 -0.46 4.24 -19.26
N PHE A 244 0.16 4.70 -18.16
CA PHE A 244 1.61 4.66 -18.00
C PHE A 244 2.13 3.22 -17.87
N LYS A 245 1.50 2.37 -17.05
CA LYS A 245 1.83 0.94 -16.97
C LYS A 245 1.69 0.25 -18.33
N PHE A 246 0.61 0.53 -19.07
CA PHE A 246 0.40 -0.03 -20.42
C PHE A 246 1.47 0.44 -21.42
N LEU A 247 1.85 1.72 -21.37
CA LEU A 247 2.91 2.28 -22.20
C LEU A 247 4.27 1.62 -21.88
N CYS A 248 4.58 1.41 -20.60
CA CYS A 248 5.79 0.71 -20.17
C CYS A 248 5.79 -0.76 -20.61
N TYR A 249 4.65 -1.46 -20.53
CA TYR A 249 4.50 -2.82 -21.05
C TYR A 249 4.69 -2.88 -22.57
N LEU A 250 4.12 -1.94 -23.33
CA LEU A 250 4.34 -1.85 -24.77
C LEU A 250 5.81 -1.60 -25.11
N LEU A 251 6.46 -0.67 -24.42
CA LEU A 251 7.87 -0.34 -24.65
C LEU A 251 8.83 -1.47 -24.30
N ALA A 252 8.47 -2.39 -23.38
CA ALA A 252 9.28 -3.55 -23.02
C ALA A 252 8.94 -4.82 -23.83
N PHE A 253 7.66 -5.06 -24.10
CA PHE A 253 7.20 -6.26 -24.79
C PHE A 253 7.41 -6.17 -26.30
N CYS A 254 7.25 -4.99 -26.90
CA CYS A 254 7.51 -4.77 -28.32
C CYS A 254 8.95 -5.09 -28.76
N PRO A 255 10.02 -4.58 -28.10
CA PRO A 255 11.39 -4.93 -28.50
C PRO A 255 11.72 -6.41 -28.27
N TYR A 256 11.16 -7.04 -27.22
CA TYR A 256 11.33 -8.48 -26.99
C TYR A 256 10.67 -9.31 -28.11
N CYS A 257 9.42 -9.03 -28.47
CA CYS A 257 8.73 -9.72 -29.56
C CYS A 257 9.37 -9.48 -30.93
N ILE A 258 9.83 -8.24 -31.19
CA ILE A 258 10.55 -7.91 -32.43
C ILE A 258 11.88 -8.67 -32.47
N SER A 259 12.62 -8.74 -31.36
CA SER A 259 13.88 -9.50 -31.28
C SER A 259 13.67 -11.00 -31.48
N ALA A 260 12.64 -11.60 -30.87
CA ALA A 260 12.31 -13.00 -31.05
C ALA A 260 11.84 -13.29 -32.49
N GLY A 261 11.04 -12.41 -33.07
CA GLY A 261 10.59 -12.50 -34.46
C GLY A 261 11.74 -12.37 -35.46
N LEU A 262 12.68 -11.46 -35.24
CA LEU A 262 13.89 -11.30 -36.07
C LEU A 262 14.81 -12.51 -35.92
N LEU A 263 15.02 -13.02 -34.71
CA LEU A 263 15.80 -14.24 -34.48
C LEU A 263 15.15 -15.45 -35.16
N MET A 264 13.83 -15.59 -35.07
CA MET A 264 13.10 -16.65 -35.77
C MET A 264 13.18 -16.48 -37.29
N TYR A 265 13.04 -15.26 -37.81
CA TYR A 265 13.19 -14.98 -39.24
C TYR A 265 14.59 -15.31 -39.75
N ILE A 266 15.64 -14.93 -39.01
CA ILE A 266 17.04 -15.25 -39.33
C ILE A 266 17.31 -16.76 -39.23
N CYS A 267 16.72 -17.45 -38.24
CA CYS A 267 16.82 -18.91 -38.11
C CYS A 267 16.09 -19.62 -39.26
N CYS A 268 14.92 -19.13 -39.68
CA CYS A 268 14.14 -19.69 -40.78
C CYS A 268 14.79 -19.42 -42.14
N SER A 269 15.36 -18.24 -42.37
CA SER A 269 16.06 -17.91 -43.62
C SER A 269 17.33 -18.75 -43.80
N ARG A 270 18.10 -18.97 -42.72
CA ARG A 270 19.24 -19.90 -42.71
C ARG A 270 18.85 -21.35 -42.98
N LYS A 271 17.63 -21.75 -42.61
CA LYS A 271 17.09 -23.10 -42.90
C LYS A 271 16.67 -23.28 -44.37
N LEU A 272 16.40 -22.18 -45.08
CA LEU A 272 16.00 -22.20 -46.49
C LEU A 272 17.20 -22.15 -47.44
N GLU A 273 18.32 -21.54 -47.03
CA GLU A 273 19.57 -21.46 -47.80
C GLU A 273 20.39 -22.77 -47.76
N ASN A 274 20.11 -23.66 -46.80
CA ASN A 274 20.80 -24.95 -46.65
C ASN A 274 20.08 -26.16 -47.30
N LYS A 275 19.13 -25.94 -48.21
CA LYS A 275 18.60 -27.03 -49.06
C LYS A 275 19.31 -27.02 -50.42
N PRO A 276 20.20 -27.98 -50.74
CA PRO A 276 20.64 -28.15 -52.12
C PRO A 276 19.45 -28.61 -52.97
N ALA A 277 19.36 -28.05 -54.17
CA ALA A 277 18.41 -28.48 -55.19
C ALA A 277 18.70 -29.94 -55.58
N ILE A 278 17.78 -30.86 -55.26
CA ILE A 278 17.81 -32.23 -55.77
C ILE A 278 16.40 -32.58 -56.28
N THR A 279 16.33 -32.53 -57.61
CA THR A 279 15.64 -33.43 -58.54
C THR A 279 14.44 -34.22 -58.01
N MET A 280 13.25 -33.91 -58.54
CA MET A 280 12.10 -34.80 -58.48
C MET A 280 12.36 -36.01 -59.37
N GLU A 281 12.42 -37.20 -58.78
CA GLU A 281 12.30 -38.46 -59.52
C GLU A 281 11.14 -39.25 -58.90
N MET A 282 10.14 -39.56 -59.75
CA MET A 282 9.04 -40.45 -59.45
C MET A 282 9.53 -41.89 -59.46
N THR A 283 9.26 -42.67 -58.41
CA THR A 283 8.91 -44.08 -58.60
C THR A 283 8.01 -44.63 -57.49
N GLN A 284 7.01 -45.37 -57.97
CA GLN A 284 6.00 -46.14 -57.28
C GLN A 284 6.56 -47.52 -56.86
N ASN A 285 6.03 -48.09 -55.77
CA ASN A 285 5.49 -49.47 -55.66
C ASN A 285 5.92 -50.30 -54.42
N ASN A 286 4.89 -50.82 -53.74
CA ASN A 286 4.70 -52.11 -53.02
C ASN A 286 5.74 -52.73 -52.06
N GLY A 287 5.24 -53.13 -50.89
CA GLY A 287 5.18 -54.56 -50.52
C GLY A 287 5.73 -54.98 -49.15
N GLY A 288 4.86 -55.63 -48.34
CA GLY A 288 5.17 -56.57 -47.23
C GLY A 288 5.80 -55.96 -45.97
N GLY A 289 5.43 -56.28 -44.73
CA GLY A 289 4.90 -57.51 -44.14
C GLY A 289 5.74 -57.78 -42.87
N ASP A 290 5.06 -58.12 -41.77
CA ASP A 290 5.59 -58.68 -40.51
C ASP A 290 6.33 -57.72 -39.53
N LYS A 291 6.20 -57.75 -38.19
CA LYS A 291 5.49 -58.62 -37.22
C LYS A 291 5.87 -58.18 -35.77
N LEU A 292 4.88 -58.09 -34.86
CA LEU A 292 4.88 -58.13 -33.36
C LEU A 292 5.76 -57.12 -32.60
N ASP A 293 5.55 -56.76 -31.34
CA ASP A 293 4.50 -56.67 -30.31
C ASP A 293 5.26 -55.97 -29.15
N GLU A 294 4.58 -55.19 -28.30
CA GLU A 294 4.70 -55.22 -26.83
C GLU A 294 4.17 -53.92 -26.20
N GLU A 295 3.15 -54.14 -25.38
CA GLU A 295 2.42 -53.25 -24.48
C GLU A 295 3.14 -53.18 -23.10
N TRP A 296 2.54 -52.43 -22.17
CA TRP A 296 2.75 -52.32 -20.70
C TRP A 296 3.32 -50.96 -20.24
N GLU A 297 2.85 -50.29 -19.18
CA GLU A 297 1.64 -50.34 -18.35
C GLU A 297 1.49 -48.95 -17.68
N VAL A 298 0.26 -48.59 -17.32
CA VAL A 298 -0.11 -47.39 -16.56
C VAL A 298 -0.18 -47.75 -15.07
N ILE A 299 0.62 -47.11 -14.23
CA ILE A 299 0.52 -47.22 -12.76
C ILE A 299 -0.46 -46.14 -12.27
N SER A 300 -1.53 -46.58 -11.61
CA SER A 300 -2.46 -45.77 -10.82
C SER A 300 -2.27 -46.11 -9.35
N ASP A 301 -1.94 -45.12 -8.51
CA ASP A 301 -1.90 -45.27 -7.05
C ASP A 301 -3.24 -44.83 -6.44
N ASP A 302 -3.84 -45.77 -5.72
CA ASP A 302 -5.03 -45.64 -4.88
C ASP A 302 -4.64 -45.05 -3.51
N VAL A 303 -5.33 -43.98 -3.07
CA VAL A 303 -5.21 -43.42 -1.72
C VAL A 303 -6.49 -43.74 -0.96
N THR A 304 -6.34 -44.70 -0.05
CA THR A 304 -7.33 -45.07 0.96
C THR A 304 -7.52 -43.94 1.98
N THR A 305 -8.79 -43.59 2.21
CA THR A 305 -9.23 -42.65 3.25
C THR A 305 -9.63 -43.45 4.49
N GLU A 306 -8.87 -43.35 5.59
CA GLU A 306 -9.34 -43.79 6.91
C GLU A 306 -9.95 -42.63 7.70
N ARG A 307 -11.22 -42.80 8.08
CA ARG A 307 -11.91 -42.06 9.13
C ARG A 307 -11.63 -42.76 10.47
N TYR A 308 -11.27 -42.00 11.49
CA TYR A 308 -11.46 -42.42 12.89
C TYR A 308 -12.53 -41.56 13.57
N VAL A 309 -13.27 -42.29 14.40
CA VAL A 309 -14.41 -41.96 15.27
C VAL A 309 -14.02 -41.00 16.38
#